data_AF-A0A7V8KQY2-F1
#
_entry.id   AF-A0A7V8KQY2-F1
#
_cell.length_a   1.000
_cell.length_b   1.000
_cell.length_c   1.000
_cell.angle_alpha   90.00
_cell.angle_beta   90.00
_cell.angle_gamma   90.00
#
_symmetry.space_group_name_H-M   'P 1'
#
loop_
_entity.id
_entity.type
_entity.pdbx_description
1 polymer ?
#
loop_
_entity_poly.entity_id
_entity_poly.type
_entity_poly.pdbx_seq_one_letter_code
_entity_poly.pdbx_strand_id
1 'polypeptide(L)'
;MQYFEQTIAGIDGTAASFRGYIIDNSEEVLPDRRRPAVLVIPGGGYEMTSDREAEPIALKMLAFGFHAFILRYSVAPSRYPVALLEAAEAMRLIREHADEWHVDPQAVVVAGFSAGGHLAASLGTVGGDDVLAEHGYDPAAIRPNGMLLSYPVISSGEFAHRGSFNALLGDDRDDPTMLERLSLEKQVADVTPPTFIWHTVPDDCVPVRNTLLFIDALMAHGVPVEAHLFPSGGHGLSLGTAETAWQGGQRHRGVRAGLAGAVPPLDAADLRFLRAVTDMRITTWQQFLDDQSDWPTASQVRDNGAARDTTSGTIFAHRRRMDPQKRHRQILQAATKIIAAKGFWGMSLQDVADEIGITEAALYHYIASKNDLLTMVINEAYDTPAADEYNASNATISDCCGHRVCFYPRYCLNIVLYNLQRPQMVQLFSMLYGEALNPKHPAHDFFIGHHRRNWELVRSMKWVLPPGYTEERLHHVFTLAMAAMDGLQYHWLADSSVNLLEEWIRFSDQIFPEYEWAGFTDPSEYSSENNRCLLPYTL
;
A
#
# COMPACT_ATOMS: atom_id res chain seq x y z
N MET A 1 27.51 -19.47 -1.27
CA MET A 1 26.75 -18.77 -0.23
C MET A 1 27.08 -19.45 1.08
N GLN A 2 27.46 -18.68 2.10
CA GLN A 2 27.73 -19.19 3.43
C GLN A 2 26.46 -19.13 4.28
N TYR A 3 26.31 -20.12 5.16
CA TYR A 3 25.24 -20.18 6.13
C TYR A 3 25.84 -20.47 7.50
N PHE A 4 25.39 -19.74 8.51
CA PHE A 4 25.70 -20.05 9.89
C PHE A 4 24.50 -19.79 10.80
N GLU A 5 24.51 -20.45 11.95
CA GLU A 5 23.58 -20.21 13.05
C GLU A 5 24.39 -20.10 14.34
N GLN A 6 24.13 -19.04 15.10
CA GLN A 6 24.71 -18.79 16.40
C GLN A 6 23.63 -18.40 17.40
N THR A 7 23.96 -18.55 18.68
CA THR A 7 23.06 -18.21 19.78
C THR A 7 23.50 -16.88 20.38
N ILE A 8 22.53 -15.98 20.58
CA ILE A 8 22.69 -14.77 21.37
C ILE A 8 22.09 -15.04 22.75
N ALA A 9 22.88 -14.88 23.81
CA ALA A 9 22.41 -15.11 25.18
C ALA A 9 21.55 -13.93 25.66
N GLY A 10 20.34 -14.22 26.11
CA GLY A 10 19.46 -13.26 26.76
C GLY A 10 19.91 -12.98 28.20
N ILE A 11 19.67 -11.76 28.68
CA ILE A 11 20.06 -11.35 30.04
C ILE A 11 19.31 -12.10 31.15
N ASP A 12 18.19 -12.74 30.82
CA ASP A 12 17.38 -13.58 31.70
C ASP A 12 17.76 -15.08 31.61
N GLY A 13 18.83 -15.41 30.89
CA GLY A 13 19.29 -16.78 30.66
C GLY A 13 18.60 -17.50 29.50
N THR A 14 17.72 -16.81 28.76
CA THR A 14 17.18 -17.31 27.49
C THR A 14 18.20 -17.17 26.35
N ALA A 15 17.80 -17.57 25.14
CA ALA A 15 18.70 -17.72 24.01
C ALA A 15 17.95 -17.43 22.71
N ALA A 16 18.32 -16.34 22.04
CA ALA A 16 17.88 -16.05 20.69
C ALA A 16 18.72 -16.79 19.64
N SER A 17 18.08 -17.19 18.54
CA SER A 17 18.78 -17.72 17.37
C SER A 17 19.07 -16.60 16.38
N PHE A 18 20.34 -16.48 15.98
CA PHE A 18 20.81 -15.55 14.96
C PHE A 18 21.41 -16.33 13.80
N ARG A 19 20.79 -16.21 12.63
CA ARG A 19 21.19 -16.91 11.41
C ARG A 19 21.70 -15.92 10.39
N GLY A 20 22.78 -16.27 9.69
CA GLY A 20 23.32 -15.48 8.59
C GLY A 20 23.32 -16.25 7.28
N TYR A 21 22.89 -15.59 6.21
CA TYR A 21 23.02 -16.03 4.82
C TYR A 21 23.89 -15.01 4.07
N ILE A 22 25.13 -15.40 3.77
CA ILE A 22 26.15 -14.50 3.23
C ILE A 22 26.43 -14.88 1.78
N ILE A 23 26.30 -13.90 0.89
CA ILE A 23 26.62 -14.06 -0.53
C ILE A 23 28.14 -14.04 -0.67
N ASP A 24 28.74 -15.13 -1.16
CA ASP A 24 30.17 -15.17 -1.43
C ASP A 24 30.56 -14.20 -2.54
N ASN A 25 31.74 -13.63 -2.40
CA ASN A 25 32.39 -12.95 -3.52
C ASN A 25 32.96 -13.97 -4.50
N SER A 26 33.11 -13.54 -5.75
CA SER A 26 33.65 -14.36 -6.83
C SER A 26 34.75 -13.59 -7.53
N GLU A 27 35.91 -14.22 -7.73
CA GLU A 27 37.02 -13.64 -8.50
C GLU A 27 36.61 -13.26 -9.93
N GLU A 28 35.64 -13.95 -10.52
CA GLU A 28 35.15 -13.70 -11.88
C GLU A 28 34.21 -12.49 -11.96
N VAL A 29 33.50 -12.18 -10.88
CA VAL A 29 32.50 -11.10 -10.86
C VAL A 29 33.10 -9.85 -10.21
N LEU A 30 33.34 -9.92 -8.89
CA LEU A 30 33.91 -8.87 -8.05
C LEU A 30 34.48 -9.52 -6.77
N PRO A 31 35.81 -9.61 -6.60
CA PRO A 31 36.42 -10.36 -5.49
C PRO A 31 36.26 -9.69 -4.12
N ASP A 32 36.19 -8.35 -4.07
CA ASP A 32 36.19 -7.57 -2.82
C ASP A 32 34.90 -6.74 -2.64
N ARG A 33 33.78 -7.22 -3.16
CA ARG A 33 32.49 -6.51 -3.07
C ARG A 33 31.98 -6.51 -1.64
N ARG A 34 31.71 -5.33 -1.09
CA ARG A 34 30.83 -5.16 0.09
C ARG A 34 29.38 -4.98 -0.35
N ARG A 35 28.45 -5.52 0.43
CA ARG A 35 27.01 -5.50 0.12
C ARG A 35 26.21 -4.92 1.29
N PRO A 36 25.06 -4.31 1.02
CA PRO A 36 24.13 -3.97 2.09
C PRO A 36 23.65 -5.25 2.79
N ALA A 37 23.20 -5.11 4.03
CA ALA A 37 22.68 -6.21 4.84
C ALA A 37 21.30 -5.89 5.39
N VAL A 38 20.48 -6.91 5.60
CA VAL A 38 19.20 -6.81 6.30
C VAL A 38 19.19 -7.71 7.53
N LEU A 39 18.75 -7.17 8.66
CA LEU A 39 18.36 -7.94 9.84
C LEU A 39 16.85 -8.12 9.83
N VAL A 40 16.39 -9.34 9.57
CA VAL A 40 14.97 -9.73 9.56
C VAL A 40 14.54 -10.12 10.97
N ILE A 41 13.49 -9.48 11.46
CA ILE A 41 12.88 -9.71 12.77
C ILE A 41 11.42 -10.15 12.56
N PRO A 42 11.14 -11.46 12.64
CA PRO A 42 9.80 -12.00 12.43
C PRO A 42 8.78 -11.51 13.46
N GLY A 43 7.51 -11.49 13.11
CA GLY A 43 6.43 -11.28 14.06
C GLY A 43 6.08 -12.52 14.86
N GLY A 44 4.92 -12.48 15.53
CA GLY A 44 4.46 -13.56 16.41
C GLY A 44 4.05 -13.10 17.80
N GLY A 45 3.66 -11.85 17.95
CA GLY A 45 3.00 -11.36 19.17
C GLY A 45 3.90 -11.30 20.41
N TYR A 46 5.22 -11.40 20.29
CA TYR A 46 6.13 -11.69 21.42
C TYR A 46 5.82 -13.02 22.14
N GLU A 47 5.13 -13.96 21.48
CA GLU A 47 4.86 -15.33 21.99
C GLU A 47 5.52 -16.41 21.14
N MET A 48 5.83 -16.10 19.88
CA MET A 48 6.59 -16.94 18.94
C MET A 48 7.33 -16.06 17.93
N THR A 49 8.15 -16.68 17.08
CA THR A 49 8.75 -16.03 15.89
C THR A 49 8.27 -16.74 14.63
N SER A 50 7.59 -16.02 13.73
CA SER A 50 6.91 -16.61 12.57
C SER A 50 7.87 -17.04 11.46
N ASP A 51 7.83 -18.32 11.08
CA ASP A 51 8.60 -18.84 9.93
C ASP A 51 8.24 -18.15 8.61
N ARG A 52 6.98 -17.70 8.48
CA ARG A 52 6.48 -17.01 7.29
C ARG A 52 7.20 -15.68 7.06
N GLU A 53 7.74 -15.07 8.12
CA GLU A 53 8.35 -13.74 8.14
C GLU A 53 9.88 -13.81 8.35
N ALA A 54 10.46 -15.01 8.24
CA ALA A 54 11.87 -15.29 8.44
C ALA A 54 12.56 -15.65 7.11
N GLU A 55 12.81 -16.93 6.86
CA GLU A 55 13.55 -17.42 5.69
C GLU A 55 12.97 -16.97 4.34
N PRO A 56 11.64 -16.94 4.11
CA PRO A 56 11.09 -16.43 2.85
C PRO A 56 11.49 -14.98 2.56
N ILE A 57 11.53 -14.13 3.58
CA ILE A 57 11.97 -12.74 3.47
C ILE A 57 13.47 -12.68 3.17
N ALA A 58 14.28 -13.41 3.93
CA ALA A 58 15.74 -13.46 3.75
C ALA A 58 16.12 -13.85 2.31
N LEU A 59 15.44 -14.86 1.74
CA LEU A 59 15.68 -15.30 0.35
C LEU A 59 15.35 -14.23 -0.69
N LYS A 60 14.31 -13.42 -0.49
CA LYS A 60 14.01 -12.29 -1.37
C LYS A 60 15.05 -11.18 -1.28
N MET A 61 15.51 -10.89 -0.07
CA MET A 61 16.55 -9.88 0.15
C MET A 61 17.90 -10.31 -0.45
N LEU A 62 18.25 -11.59 -0.35
CA LEU A 62 19.40 -12.17 -1.06
C LEU A 62 19.27 -12.00 -2.57
N ALA A 63 18.09 -12.22 -3.14
CA ALA A 63 17.85 -12.03 -4.56
C ALA A 63 17.98 -10.55 -4.99
N PHE A 64 17.70 -9.59 -4.10
CA PHE A 64 17.99 -8.16 -4.30
C PHE A 64 19.45 -7.78 -4.05
N GLY A 65 20.30 -8.73 -3.67
CA GLY A 65 21.75 -8.53 -3.50
C GLY A 65 22.18 -8.07 -2.12
N PHE A 66 21.30 -8.17 -1.12
CA PHE A 66 21.62 -7.96 0.30
C PHE A 66 22.18 -9.25 0.91
N HIS A 67 23.07 -9.14 1.90
CA HIS A 67 23.22 -10.21 2.89
C HIS A 67 22.01 -10.24 3.80
N ALA A 68 21.58 -11.42 4.25
CA ALA A 68 20.39 -11.54 5.08
C ALA A 68 20.71 -12.23 6.40
N PHE A 69 20.31 -11.59 7.49
CA PHE A 69 20.39 -12.12 8.85
C PHE A 69 18.98 -12.26 9.40
N ILE A 70 18.72 -13.29 10.19
CA ILE A 70 17.42 -13.51 10.84
C ILE A 70 17.66 -13.58 12.33
N LEU A 71 16.94 -12.75 13.09
CA LEU A 71 16.91 -12.82 14.55
C LEU A 71 15.58 -13.42 15.00
N ARG A 72 15.64 -14.62 15.54
CA ARG A 72 14.54 -15.21 16.31
C ARG A 72 14.80 -14.91 17.78
N TYR A 73 14.29 -13.76 18.20
CA TYR A 73 14.44 -13.20 19.54
C TYR A 73 13.65 -14.00 20.59
N SER A 74 14.04 -13.83 21.85
CA SER A 74 13.39 -14.43 23.00
C SER A 74 12.01 -13.80 23.23
N VAL A 75 11.02 -14.66 23.39
CA VAL A 75 9.60 -14.35 23.52
C VAL A 75 9.10 -14.70 24.93
N ALA A 76 7.83 -14.43 25.24
CA ALA A 76 7.22 -14.76 26.52
C ALA A 76 7.59 -16.21 26.94
N PRO A 77 8.11 -16.41 28.17
CA PRO A 77 8.00 -15.52 29.32
C PRO A 77 9.07 -14.41 29.43
N SER A 78 10.01 -14.30 28.49
CA SER A 78 10.96 -13.17 28.45
C SER A 78 10.21 -11.86 28.22
N ARG A 79 10.66 -10.82 28.93
CA ARG A 79 10.04 -9.48 28.93
C ARG A 79 11.02 -8.44 28.44
N TYR A 80 10.54 -7.22 28.18
CA TYR A 80 11.43 -6.08 27.95
C TYR A 80 12.45 -5.95 29.11
N PRO A 81 13.74 -5.70 28.84
CA PRO A 81 14.35 -5.36 27.54
C PRO A 81 15.02 -6.54 26.80
N VAL A 82 14.78 -7.80 27.17
CA VAL A 82 15.54 -8.98 26.66
C VAL A 82 15.65 -8.98 25.13
N ALA A 83 14.53 -8.95 24.41
CA ALA A 83 14.52 -8.98 22.95
C ALA A 83 15.20 -7.75 22.31
N LEU A 84 15.15 -6.57 22.95
CA LEU A 84 15.83 -5.36 22.48
C LEU A 84 17.34 -5.52 22.56
N LEU A 85 17.85 -6.10 23.66
CA LEU A 85 19.28 -6.37 23.83
C LEU A 85 19.78 -7.43 22.84
N GLU A 86 18.98 -8.44 22.53
CA GLU A 86 19.31 -9.43 21.52
C GLU A 86 19.36 -8.82 20.11
N ALA A 87 18.45 -7.87 19.80
CA ALA A 87 18.46 -7.12 18.55
C ALA A 87 19.66 -6.17 18.45
N ALA A 88 20.05 -5.54 19.55
CA ALA A 88 21.27 -4.74 19.63
C ALA A 88 22.53 -5.59 19.40
N GLU A 89 22.59 -6.77 20.03
CA GLU A 89 23.71 -7.71 19.85
C GLU A 89 23.80 -8.22 18.41
N ALA A 90 22.66 -8.53 17.78
CA ALA A 90 22.62 -8.91 16.37
C ALA A 90 23.22 -7.81 15.47
N MET A 91 22.85 -6.54 15.69
CA MET A 91 23.45 -5.41 14.95
C MET A 91 24.94 -5.26 15.22
N ARG A 92 25.37 -5.44 16.49
CA ARG A 92 26.78 -5.39 16.88
C ARG A 92 27.59 -6.47 16.15
N LEU A 93 27.09 -7.71 16.12
CA LEU A 93 27.73 -8.85 15.44
C LEU A 93 27.84 -8.62 13.93
N ILE A 94 26.79 -8.11 13.28
CA ILE A 94 26.83 -7.76 11.84
C ILE A 94 27.93 -6.74 11.55
N ARG A 95 28.07 -5.72 12.40
CA ARG A 95 29.07 -4.66 12.20
C ARG A 95 30.48 -5.10 12.58
N GLU A 96 30.64 -5.90 13.63
CA GLU A 96 31.94 -6.43 14.06
C GLU A 96 32.54 -7.38 13.01
N HIS A 97 31.72 -8.24 12.41
CA HIS A 97 32.14 -9.18 11.38
C HIS A 97 31.97 -8.64 9.95
N ALA A 98 31.78 -7.33 9.77
CA ALA A 98 31.47 -6.76 8.45
C ALA A 98 32.54 -7.04 7.40
N ASP A 99 33.81 -7.10 7.79
CA ASP A 99 34.91 -7.42 6.88
C ASP A 99 34.88 -8.90 6.46
N GLU A 100 34.66 -9.80 7.43
CA GLU A 100 34.57 -11.25 7.23
C GLU A 100 33.37 -11.63 6.36
N TRP A 101 32.22 -11.01 6.61
CA TRP A 101 30.96 -11.30 5.91
C TRP A 101 30.75 -10.40 4.68
N HIS A 102 31.71 -9.56 4.34
CA HIS A 102 31.63 -8.63 3.22
C HIS A 102 30.39 -7.71 3.27
N VAL A 103 30.03 -7.28 4.47
CA VAL A 103 28.94 -6.33 4.72
C VAL A 103 29.48 -4.91 4.63
N ASP A 104 28.70 -4.00 4.04
CA ASP A 104 28.90 -2.57 4.21
C ASP A 104 28.28 -2.13 5.55
N PRO A 105 29.09 -1.77 6.57
CA PRO A 105 28.58 -1.42 7.90
C PRO A 105 27.74 -0.13 7.90
N GLN A 106 27.78 0.67 6.83
CA GLN A 106 26.96 1.87 6.65
C GLN A 106 25.65 1.60 5.90
N ALA A 107 25.39 0.34 5.51
CA ALA A 107 24.20 -0.06 4.78
C ALA A 107 23.54 -1.29 5.40
N VAL A 108 23.31 -1.27 6.71
CA VAL A 108 22.62 -2.33 7.46
C VAL A 108 21.21 -1.85 7.82
N VAL A 109 20.19 -2.44 7.20
CA VAL A 109 18.77 -2.13 7.47
C VAL A 109 18.14 -3.18 8.37
N VAL A 110 17.08 -2.82 9.09
CA VAL A 110 16.26 -3.78 9.86
C VAL A 110 14.90 -3.94 9.19
N ALA A 111 14.43 -5.17 9.06
CA ALA A 111 13.12 -5.50 8.51
C ALA A 111 12.26 -6.21 9.57
N GLY A 112 11.26 -5.52 10.11
CA GLY A 112 10.41 -6.02 11.18
C GLY A 112 8.97 -6.24 10.74
N PHE A 113 8.35 -7.32 11.22
CA PHE A 113 6.98 -7.72 10.88
C PHE A 113 6.10 -7.80 12.13
N SER A 114 4.92 -7.17 12.15
CA SER A 114 3.99 -7.22 13.31
C SER A 114 4.69 -6.85 14.63
N ALA A 115 4.75 -7.76 15.62
CA ALA A 115 5.51 -7.59 16.87
C ALA A 115 7.04 -7.47 16.65
N GLY A 116 7.60 -8.11 15.63
CA GLY A 116 8.98 -7.87 15.18
C GLY A 116 9.15 -6.49 14.57
N GLY A 117 8.07 -5.90 14.03
CA GLY A 117 8.00 -4.50 13.62
C GLY A 117 8.14 -3.54 14.79
N HIS A 118 7.50 -3.86 15.92
CA HIS A 118 7.67 -3.12 17.18
C HIS A 118 9.13 -3.19 17.66
N LEU A 119 9.75 -4.37 17.63
CA LEU A 119 11.15 -4.54 18.03
C LEU A 119 12.12 -3.80 17.09
N ALA A 120 11.89 -3.88 15.78
CA ALA A 120 12.67 -3.15 14.77
C ALA A 120 12.54 -1.63 14.93
N ALA A 121 11.32 -1.13 15.15
CA ALA A 121 11.08 0.28 15.44
C ALA A 121 11.75 0.71 16.75
N SER A 122 11.63 -0.10 17.82
CA SER A 122 12.31 0.13 19.11
C SER A 122 13.82 0.31 18.93
N LEU A 123 14.44 -0.53 18.11
CA LEU A 123 15.87 -0.47 17.77
C LEU A 123 16.24 0.74 16.88
N GLY A 124 15.32 1.22 16.04
CA GLY A 124 15.52 2.40 15.20
C GLY A 124 15.31 3.73 15.92
N THR A 125 14.46 3.77 16.94
CA THR A 125 14.11 4.98 17.70
C THR A 125 14.97 5.16 18.97
N VAL A 126 16.11 4.48 19.06
CA VAL A 126 17.03 4.47 20.23
C VAL A 126 17.72 5.80 20.53
N GLY A 127 17.30 6.91 19.91
CA GLY A 127 17.95 8.23 19.96
C GLY A 127 18.10 8.88 21.34
N GLY A 128 17.64 8.21 22.40
CA GLY A 128 17.85 8.57 23.80
C GLY A 128 17.53 7.41 24.76
N ASP A 129 17.72 6.15 24.36
CA ASP A 129 17.35 5.02 25.23
C ASP A 129 18.48 4.67 26.22
N ASP A 130 18.30 5.07 27.48
CA ASP A 130 19.19 4.75 28.59
C ASP A 130 19.40 3.23 28.74
N VAL A 131 18.41 2.40 28.37
CA VAL A 131 18.45 0.95 28.61
C VAL A 131 19.58 0.27 27.85
N LEU A 132 19.82 0.66 26.59
CA LEU A 132 20.90 0.08 25.79
C LEU A 132 22.28 0.46 26.33
N ALA A 133 22.44 1.72 26.71
CA ALA A 133 23.68 2.24 27.31
C ALA A 133 23.98 1.58 28.66
N GLU A 134 22.96 1.39 29.50
CA GLU A 134 23.06 0.67 30.79
C GLU A 134 23.55 -0.78 30.63
N HIS A 135 23.26 -1.40 29.48
CA HIS A 135 23.69 -2.76 29.14
C HIS A 135 24.95 -2.82 28.27
N GLY A 136 25.65 -1.70 28.10
CA GLY A 136 26.96 -1.65 27.43
C GLY A 136 26.92 -1.54 25.91
N TYR A 137 25.77 -1.23 25.32
CA TYR A 137 25.66 -0.92 23.89
C TYR A 137 25.75 0.59 23.66
N ASP A 138 26.46 0.99 22.60
CA ASP A 138 26.37 2.36 22.07
C ASP A 138 25.17 2.45 21.11
N PRO A 139 24.09 3.18 21.46
CA PRO A 139 22.90 3.28 20.62
C PRO A 139 23.20 3.77 19.19
N ALA A 140 24.18 4.67 19.01
CA ALA A 140 24.55 5.15 17.69
C ALA A 140 25.26 4.07 16.85
N ALA A 141 26.07 3.23 17.50
CA ALA A 141 26.81 2.16 16.85
C ALA A 141 25.93 0.97 16.45
N ILE A 142 24.82 0.73 17.15
CA ILE A 142 23.88 -0.37 16.83
C ILE A 142 22.66 0.09 16.01
N ARG A 143 22.43 1.40 15.86
CA ARG A 143 21.26 1.92 15.14
C ARG A 143 21.28 1.46 13.67
N PRO A 144 20.17 0.93 13.14
CA PRO A 144 20.06 0.58 11.73
C PRO A 144 20.16 1.82 10.83
N ASN A 145 20.66 1.63 9.61
CA ASN A 145 20.77 2.68 8.61
C ASN A 145 19.43 2.96 7.90
N GLY A 146 18.47 2.06 8.02
CA GLY A 146 17.11 2.17 7.48
C GLY A 146 16.17 1.13 8.11
N MET A 147 14.87 1.41 8.10
CA MET A 147 13.84 0.48 8.60
C MET A 147 12.89 0.06 7.47
N LEU A 148 12.54 -1.22 7.45
CA LEU A 148 11.44 -1.79 6.68
C LEU A 148 10.42 -2.35 7.67
N LEU A 149 9.29 -1.68 7.83
CA LEU A 149 8.26 -2.07 8.79
C LEU A 149 7.03 -2.61 8.07
N SER A 150 6.66 -3.85 8.38
CA SER A 150 5.53 -4.55 7.74
C SER A 150 4.42 -4.76 8.77
N TYR A 151 3.27 -4.11 8.54
CA TYR A 151 2.09 -4.13 9.42
C TYR A 151 2.45 -4.07 10.92
N PRO A 152 3.31 -3.11 11.34
CA PRO A 152 3.95 -3.14 12.64
C PRO A 152 2.98 -2.86 13.78
N VAL A 153 3.22 -3.51 14.93
CA VAL A 153 2.77 -3.01 16.23
C VAL A 153 3.62 -1.78 16.58
N ILE A 154 3.00 -0.69 17.03
CA ILE A 154 3.70 0.57 17.32
C ILE A 154 3.25 1.17 18.66
N SER A 155 1.95 1.41 18.81
CA SER A 155 1.42 2.20 19.93
C SER A 155 0.91 1.28 21.04
N SER A 156 1.14 1.67 22.29
CA SER A 156 0.53 1.04 23.47
C SER A 156 -0.81 1.67 23.86
N GLY A 157 -1.24 2.70 23.12
CA GLY A 157 -2.44 3.49 23.35
C GLY A 157 -3.74 2.82 22.88
N GLU A 158 -4.67 3.60 22.33
CA GLU A 158 -5.99 3.13 21.89
C GLU A 158 -5.91 1.97 20.88
N PHE A 159 -4.97 2.05 19.93
CA PHE A 159 -4.83 1.10 18.83
C PHE A 159 -3.87 -0.04 19.12
N ALA A 160 -3.53 -0.27 20.38
CA ALA A 160 -2.55 -1.27 20.76
C ALA A 160 -3.00 -2.69 20.42
N HIS A 161 -2.07 -3.47 19.86
CA HIS A 161 -2.19 -4.92 19.90
C HIS A 161 -1.90 -5.41 21.32
N ARG A 162 -2.94 -5.45 22.17
CA ARG A 162 -2.81 -5.74 23.61
C ARG A 162 -2.12 -7.07 23.92
N GLY A 163 -2.30 -8.09 23.09
CA GLY A 163 -1.59 -9.37 23.23
C GLY A 163 -0.07 -9.19 23.22
N SER A 164 0.47 -8.39 22.29
CA SER A 164 1.90 -8.10 22.22
C SER A 164 2.42 -7.37 23.45
N PHE A 165 1.71 -6.35 23.93
CA PHE A 165 2.13 -5.62 25.13
C PHE A 165 2.03 -6.48 26.39
N ASN A 166 1.00 -7.34 26.50
CA ASN A 166 0.87 -8.28 27.61
C ASN A 166 2.04 -9.29 27.64
N ALA A 167 2.42 -9.84 26.49
CA ALA A 167 3.56 -10.74 26.37
C ALA A 167 4.89 -10.03 26.67
N LEU A 168 5.08 -8.81 26.14
CA LEU A 168 6.31 -8.02 26.28
C LEU A 168 6.54 -7.49 27.70
N LEU A 169 5.47 -7.09 28.41
CA LEU A 169 5.56 -6.45 29.73
C LEU A 169 5.16 -7.37 30.89
N GLY A 170 4.36 -8.40 30.63
CA GLY A 170 3.89 -9.35 31.64
C GLY A 170 3.15 -8.70 32.81
N ASP A 171 3.81 -8.59 33.96
CA ASP A 171 3.22 -7.98 35.17
C ASP A 171 3.18 -6.45 35.07
N ASP A 172 4.07 -5.85 34.28
CA ASP A 172 4.16 -4.40 34.07
C ASP A 172 3.28 -3.91 32.91
N ARG A 173 2.37 -4.77 32.41
CA ARG A 173 1.50 -4.48 31.24
C ARG A 173 0.59 -3.27 31.41
N ASP A 174 0.32 -2.89 32.66
CA ASP A 174 -0.51 -1.75 33.05
C ASP A 174 0.34 -0.59 33.60
N ASP A 175 1.68 -0.69 33.59
CA ASP A 175 2.57 0.39 34.03
C ASP A 175 2.58 1.52 33.00
N PRO A 176 2.09 2.73 33.35
CA PRO A 176 1.99 3.84 32.41
C PRO A 176 3.36 4.30 31.90
N THR A 177 4.43 4.17 32.71
CA THR A 177 5.79 4.56 32.33
C THR A 177 6.32 3.64 31.24
N MET A 178 6.07 2.34 31.38
CA MET A 178 6.48 1.34 30.40
C MET A 178 5.66 1.43 29.10
N LEU A 179 4.35 1.65 29.22
CA LEU A 179 3.47 1.89 28.08
C LEU A 179 3.89 3.16 27.29
N GLU A 180 4.24 4.24 27.98
CA GLU A 180 4.75 5.46 27.35
C GLU A 180 6.07 5.21 26.63
N ARG A 181 7.02 4.53 27.30
CA ARG A 181 8.34 4.18 26.75
C ARG A 181 8.23 3.30 25.51
N LEU A 182 7.28 2.37 25.49
CA LEU A 182 7.11 1.40 24.41
C LEU A 182 6.00 1.78 23.42
N SER A 183 5.53 3.03 23.42
CA SER A 183 4.75 3.59 22.32
C SER A 183 5.69 4.28 21.34
N LEU A 184 6.09 3.58 20.26
CA LEU A 184 7.24 4.00 19.44
C LEU A 184 6.98 5.26 18.63
N GLU A 185 5.73 5.62 18.34
CA GLU A 185 5.39 6.91 17.76
C GLU A 185 5.85 8.09 18.63
N LYS A 186 6.02 7.86 19.93
CA LYS A 186 6.48 8.88 20.89
C LYS A 186 8.00 8.89 21.05
N GLN A 187 8.68 7.87 20.54
CA GLN A 187 10.13 7.72 20.65
C GLN A 187 10.86 8.16 19.37
N VAL A 188 10.14 8.55 18.32
CA VAL A 188 10.75 9.09 17.10
C VAL A 188 11.51 10.38 17.42
N ALA A 189 12.72 10.50 16.88
CA ALA A 189 13.57 11.68 16.97
C ALA A 189 14.28 11.92 15.62
N ASP A 190 14.96 13.05 15.45
CA ASP A 190 15.69 13.42 14.21
C ASP A 190 16.75 12.38 13.79
N VAL A 191 17.21 11.57 14.75
CA VAL A 191 18.20 10.53 14.53
C VAL A 191 17.60 9.18 14.12
N THR A 192 16.26 9.05 14.13
CA THR A 192 15.55 7.87 13.64
C THR A 192 15.85 7.70 12.15
N PRO A 193 16.19 6.49 11.68
CA PRO A 193 16.61 6.29 10.31
C PRO A 193 15.44 6.37 9.30
N PRO A 194 15.73 6.63 8.02
CA PRO A 194 14.74 6.55 6.95
C PRO A 194 13.94 5.26 6.99
N THR A 195 12.63 5.36 6.79
CA THR A 195 11.71 4.25 7.04
C THR A 195 10.83 3.97 5.82
N PHE A 196 10.89 2.76 5.31
CA PHE A 196 9.84 2.18 4.48
C PHE A 196 8.82 1.47 5.38
N ILE A 197 7.54 1.73 5.20
CA ILE A 197 6.47 1.11 5.99
C ILE A 197 5.28 0.71 5.11
N TRP A 198 4.71 -0.47 5.33
CA TRP A 198 3.51 -0.87 4.62
C TRP A 198 2.52 -1.61 5.52
N HIS A 199 1.23 -1.55 5.17
CA HIS A 199 0.15 -2.17 5.94
C HIS A 199 -1.05 -2.44 5.02
N THR A 200 -1.94 -3.35 5.41
CA THR A 200 -3.28 -3.44 4.81
C THR A 200 -4.28 -2.62 5.65
N VAL A 201 -5.19 -1.91 5.00
CA VAL A 201 -6.22 -1.10 5.64
C VAL A 201 -7.21 -1.95 6.46
N PRO A 202 -7.68 -3.13 5.99
CA PRO A 202 -8.63 -3.94 6.75
C PRO A 202 -7.97 -4.88 7.78
N ASP A 203 -6.74 -4.60 8.20
CA ASP A 203 -6.07 -5.39 9.24
C ASP A 203 -6.87 -5.34 10.56
N ASP A 204 -7.37 -6.51 10.96
CA ASP A 204 -8.22 -6.70 12.14
C ASP A 204 -7.46 -7.21 13.37
N CYS A 205 -6.16 -7.49 13.23
CA CYS A 205 -5.29 -7.91 14.31
C CYS A 205 -4.50 -6.72 14.86
N VAL A 206 -3.76 -6.02 13.99
CA VAL A 206 -3.02 -4.81 14.34
C VAL A 206 -3.64 -3.68 13.54
N PRO A 207 -4.41 -2.78 14.17
CA PRO A 207 -5.07 -1.71 13.43
C PRO A 207 -4.05 -0.87 12.66
N VAL A 208 -4.35 -0.57 11.38
CA VAL A 208 -3.51 0.26 10.49
C VAL A 208 -3.14 1.63 11.10
N ARG A 209 -3.88 2.07 12.11
CA ARG A 209 -3.58 3.26 12.93
C ARG A 209 -2.19 3.21 13.58
N ASN A 210 -1.64 2.04 13.90
CA ASN A 210 -0.26 1.91 14.37
C ASN A 210 0.74 2.50 13.35
N THR A 211 0.60 2.11 12.08
CA THR A 211 1.42 2.64 10.99
C THR A 211 1.20 4.14 10.79
N LEU A 212 -0.04 4.61 10.83
CA LEU A 212 -0.35 6.03 10.61
C LEU A 212 0.23 6.92 11.72
N LEU A 213 0.16 6.49 12.98
CA LEU A 213 0.79 7.19 14.10
C LEU A 213 2.30 7.30 13.92
N PHE A 214 2.95 6.22 13.49
CA PHE A 214 4.40 6.24 13.26
C PHE A 214 4.80 7.14 12.08
N ILE A 215 4.05 7.09 10.97
CA ILE A 215 4.27 7.98 9.82
C ILE A 215 4.18 9.45 10.24
N ASP A 216 3.14 9.81 11.02
CA ASP A 216 2.97 11.18 11.52
C ASP A 216 4.19 11.64 12.34
N ALA A 217 4.63 10.79 13.27
CA ALA A 217 5.77 11.06 14.12
C ALA A 217 7.09 11.21 13.34
N LEU A 218 7.32 10.37 12.31
CA LEU A 218 8.46 10.48 11.40
C LEU A 218 8.44 11.80 10.62
N MET A 219 7.29 12.15 10.04
CA MET A 219 7.12 13.41 9.30
C MET A 219 7.32 14.64 10.21
N ALA A 220 6.81 14.59 11.44
CA ALA A 220 6.98 15.67 12.42
C ALA A 220 8.45 15.96 12.77
N HIS A 221 9.31 14.94 12.71
CA HIS A 221 10.76 15.07 12.92
C HIS A 221 11.57 15.20 11.62
N GLY A 222 10.90 15.35 10.47
CA GLY A 222 11.57 15.46 9.17
C GLY A 222 12.32 14.20 8.73
N VAL A 223 12.00 13.05 9.31
CA VAL A 223 12.62 11.76 8.96
C VAL A 223 12.01 11.27 7.64
N PRO A 224 12.82 10.91 6.61
CA PRO A 224 12.29 10.41 5.36
C PRO A 224 11.47 9.13 5.55
N VAL A 225 10.24 9.13 5.01
CA VAL A 225 9.34 7.99 5.10
C VAL A 225 8.69 7.70 3.75
N GLU A 226 8.69 6.43 3.35
CA GLU A 226 7.90 5.90 2.25
C GLU A 226 6.83 4.95 2.81
N ALA A 227 5.57 5.15 2.44
CA ALA A 227 4.44 4.43 3.02
C ALA A 227 3.49 3.82 1.98
N HIS A 228 3.16 2.54 2.13
CA HIS A 228 2.25 1.82 1.23
C HIS A 228 1.08 1.19 2.01
N LEU A 229 -0.13 1.72 1.81
CA LEU A 229 -1.36 1.21 2.44
C LEU A 229 -2.25 0.53 1.40
N PHE A 230 -2.41 -0.79 1.52
CA PHE A 230 -3.19 -1.61 0.58
C PHE A 230 -4.64 -1.77 1.05
N PRO A 231 -5.65 -1.65 0.15
CA PRO A 231 -7.06 -1.67 0.54
C PRO A 231 -7.59 -3.06 0.92
N SER A 232 -6.82 -4.13 0.71
CA SER A 232 -7.24 -5.50 0.93
C SER A 232 -6.10 -6.37 1.47
N GLY A 233 -6.48 -7.47 2.14
CA GLY A 233 -5.56 -8.42 2.77
C GLY A 233 -5.61 -8.37 4.30
N GLY A 234 -5.55 -9.53 4.95
CA GLY A 234 -5.55 -9.64 6.41
C GLY A 234 -4.17 -9.39 7.02
N HIS A 235 -4.06 -9.53 8.35
CA HIS A 235 -2.79 -9.40 9.04
C HIS A 235 -1.76 -10.45 8.61
N GLY A 236 -0.47 -10.08 8.69
CA GLY A 236 0.61 -11.06 8.59
C GLY A 236 0.77 -11.65 7.20
N LEU A 237 0.58 -10.90 6.12
CA LEU A 237 0.73 -11.42 4.75
C LEU A 237 2.17 -11.83 4.39
N SER A 238 3.17 -11.33 5.12
CA SER A 238 4.59 -11.47 4.80
C SER A 238 4.86 -11.02 3.36
N LEU A 239 5.31 -11.91 2.47
CA LEU A 239 5.52 -11.61 1.05
C LEU A 239 4.22 -11.35 0.26
N GLY A 240 3.05 -11.67 0.82
CA GLY A 240 1.78 -11.58 0.08
C GLY A 240 1.68 -12.60 -1.08
N THR A 241 2.43 -13.70 -1.01
CA THR A 241 2.46 -14.75 -2.05
C THR A 241 1.92 -16.08 -1.55
N ALA A 242 1.76 -17.05 -2.46
CA ALA A 242 1.33 -18.41 -2.12
C ALA A 242 2.30 -19.11 -1.14
N GLU A 243 3.61 -18.82 -1.24
CA GLU A 243 4.65 -19.40 -0.37
C GLU A 243 4.41 -19.05 1.09
N THR A 244 4.06 -17.79 1.35
CA THR A 244 3.80 -17.29 2.69
C THR A 244 2.31 -17.32 3.02
N ALA A 245 1.44 -17.96 2.23
CA ALA A 245 0.02 -18.01 2.54
C ALA A 245 -0.25 -18.95 3.72
N TRP A 246 -1.05 -18.49 4.69
CA TRP A 246 -1.43 -19.32 5.84
C TRP A 246 -2.44 -20.40 5.41
N GLN A 247 -2.04 -21.68 5.38
CA GLN A 247 -2.91 -22.79 4.92
C GLN A 247 -4.03 -23.19 5.91
N GLY A 248 -3.99 -22.69 7.15
CA GLY A 248 -5.04 -22.90 8.17
C GLY A 248 -6.21 -21.90 8.11
N GLY A 249 -6.18 -20.93 7.20
CA GLY A 249 -7.32 -20.08 6.92
C GLY A 249 -8.14 -20.79 5.88
N GLN A 250 -9.42 -21.07 6.18
CA GLN A 250 -10.33 -21.58 5.18
C GLN A 250 -10.13 -20.81 3.86
N ARG A 251 -10.12 -21.54 2.74
CA ARG A 251 -10.41 -20.95 1.43
C ARG A 251 -11.50 -19.91 1.66
N HIS A 252 -11.21 -18.62 1.46
CA HIS A 252 -12.19 -17.55 1.62
C HIS A 252 -13.32 -17.75 0.59
N ARG A 253 -14.25 -18.64 0.94
CA ARG A 253 -15.60 -18.73 0.41
C ARG A 253 -16.46 -18.01 1.44
N GLY A 254 -16.69 -16.73 1.18
CA GLY A 254 -17.75 -15.94 1.83
C GLY A 254 -17.46 -15.55 3.28
N VAL A 255 -17.07 -14.30 3.50
CA VAL A 255 -17.33 -13.65 4.78
C VAL A 255 -18.63 -12.88 4.64
N ARG A 256 -19.72 -13.53 5.09
CA ARG A 256 -20.90 -12.83 5.59
C ARG A 256 -21.23 -13.39 6.96
N ALA A 257 -21.41 -12.44 7.89
CA ALA A 257 -21.98 -12.53 9.22
C ALA A 257 -21.08 -13.05 10.37
N GLY A 258 -20.66 -12.09 11.20
CA GLY A 258 -21.03 -12.16 12.62
C GLY A 258 -19.94 -11.85 13.63
N LEU A 259 -19.54 -10.58 13.79
CA LEU A 259 -19.09 -10.07 15.09
C LEU A 259 -19.51 -8.59 15.21
N ALA A 260 -20.58 -8.38 15.97
CA ALA A 260 -20.89 -7.10 16.58
C ALA A 260 -19.96 -6.94 17.80
N GLY A 261 -18.91 -6.14 17.64
CA GLY A 261 -18.05 -5.64 18.70
C GLY A 261 -17.72 -4.20 18.37
N ALA A 262 -18.16 -3.26 19.19
CA ALA A 262 -18.06 -1.84 18.93
C ALA A 262 -16.58 -1.39 18.92
N VAL A 263 -16.10 -0.95 17.75
CA VAL A 263 -14.96 -0.04 17.63
C VAL A 263 -15.45 1.36 18.01
N PRO A 264 -14.78 2.10 18.92
CA PRO A 264 -15.20 3.46 19.25
C PRO A 264 -15.07 4.38 18.00
N PRO A 265 -15.98 5.35 17.82
CA PRO A 265 -15.88 6.31 16.71
C PRO A 265 -14.71 7.28 16.94
N LEU A 266 -13.87 7.47 15.91
CA LEU A 266 -12.74 8.40 15.87
C LEU A 266 -13.17 9.84 16.19
N ASP A 267 -12.28 10.61 16.82
CA ASP A 267 -12.56 11.99 17.22
C ASP A 267 -12.43 13.00 16.04
N ALA A 268 -12.86 14.25 16.27
CA ALA A 268 -12.87 15.28 15.24
C ALA A 268 -11.47 15.81 14.85
N ALA A 269 -10.45 15.59 15.68
CA ALA A 269 -9.06 15.92 15.39
C ALA A 269 -8.40 14.82 14.55
N ASP A 270 -8.65 13.55 14.85
CA ASP A 270 -8.28 12.40 14.03
C ASP A 270 -8.94 12.43 12.67
N LEU A 271 -10.19 12.92 12.58
CA LEU A 271 -10.87 13.16 11.30
C LEU A 271 -10.25 14.31 10.50
N ARG A 272 -9.59 15.29 11.13
CA ARG A 272 -8.81 16.35 10.44
C ARG A 272 -7.42 15.84 10.03
N PHE A 273 -6.83 15.03 10.91
CA PHE A 273 -5.72 14.09 10.72
C PHE A 273 -5.79 13.32 9.40
N LEU A 274 -6.75 12.40 9.43
CA LEU A 274 -7.19 11.58 8.33
C LEU A 274 -7.60 12.47 7.17
N ARG A 275 -8.42 13.52 7.30
CA ARG A 275 -8.66 14.43 6.16
C ARG A 275 -7.39 15.03 5.57
N ALA A 276 -6.36 15.40 6.31
CA ALA A 276 -5.12 15.91 5.71
C ALA A 276 -4.32 14.82 4.96
N VAL A 277 -4.26 13.60 5.49
CA VAL A 277 -3.52 12.46 4.90
C VAL A 277 -4.36 11.69 3.86
N THR A 278 -5.68 11.83 3.93
CA THR A 278 -6.71 11.04 3.25
C THR A 278 -7.59 11.90 2.34
N ASP A 279 -7.57 13.25 2.42
CA ASP A 279 -8.08 14.14 1.36
C ASP A 279 -7.16 14.11 0.13
N MET A 280 -5.99 13.43 0.22
CA MET A 280 -5.25 12.93 -0.94
C MET A 280 -5.82 11.62 -1.54
N ARG A 281 -7.01 11.15 -1.10
CA ARG A 281 -7.79 10.07 -1.73
C ARG A 281 -9.31 10.31 -1.59
N ILE A 282 -9.88 10.94 -2.60
CA ILE A 282 -11.19 10.65 -3.22
C ILE A 282 -12.21 9.90 -2.35
N THR A 283 -12.92 10.67 -1.54
CA THR A 283 -13.93 10.21 -0.56
C THR A 283 -15.15 9.52 -1.19
N THR A 284 -15.36 9.60 -2.50
CA THR A 284 -16.51 8.98 -3.19
C THR A 284 -16.37 7.46 -3.35
N TRP A 285 -15.16 6.90 -3.31
CA TRP A 285 -14.93 5.47 -3.65
C TRP A 285 -14.82 4.52 -2.47
N GLN A 286 -14.32 4.95 -1.30
CA GLN A 286 -14.25 4.08 -0.12
C GLN A 286 -15.67 3.68 0.33
N GLN A 287 -16.60 4.64 0.35
CA GLN A 287 -18.04 4.39 0.55
C GLN A 287 -18.67 3.49 -0.52
N PHE A 288 -18.07 3.37 -1.70
CA PHE A 288 -18.52 2.47 -2.76
C PHE A 288 -18.01 1.03 -2.56
N LEU A 289 -16.84 0.82 -1.96
CA LEU A 289 -16.33 -0.54 -1.72
C LEU A 289 -16.80 -1.13 -0.38
N ASP A 290 -17.04 -0.30 0.64
CA ASP A 290 -17.31 -0.74 2.02
C ASP A 290 -18.77 -1.19 2.28
N ASP A 291 -19.72 -0.92 1.38
CA ASP A 291 -21.17 -1.15 1.61
C ASP A 291 -21.67 -2.56 1.22
N GLN A 292 -20.78 -3.56 1.11
CA GLN A 292 -21.13 -4.96 0.79
C GLN A 292 -21.79 -5.74 1.95
N SER A 293 -21.84 -5.17 3.15
CA SER A 293 -22.39 -5.82 4.34
C SER A 293 -23.88 -6.17 4.23
N ASP A 294 -24.64 -5.56 3.31
CA ASP A 294 -26.09 -5.75 3.11
C ASP A 294 -26.48 -6.63 1.88
N TRP A 295 -25.53 -7.32 1.23
CA TRP A 295 -25.74 -8.15 0.03
C TRP A 295 -26.43 -9.54 0.20
N PRO A 296 -27.63 -9.85 -0.35
CA PRO A 296 -28.18 -11.21 -0.27
C PRO A 296 -27.21 -12.25 -0.85
N THR A 297 -26.97 -13.35 -0.13
CA THR A 297 -26.01 -14.40 -0.50
C THR A 297 -26.38 -15.04 -1.85
N ALA A 298 -25.85 -14.51 -2.94
CA ALA A 298 -26.11 -15.02 -4.28
C ALA A 298 -25.42 -16.38 -4.47
N SER A 299 -26.24 -17.33 -4.91
CA SER A 299 -26.01 -18.74 -5.15
C SER A 299 -24.66 -19.08 -5.78
N GLN A 300 -23.96 -20.00 -5.12
CA GLN A 300 -23.03 -20.93 -5.77
C GLN A 300 -23.67 -21.47 -7.05
N VAL A 301 -22.90 -21.48 -8.13
CA VAL A 301 -23.20 -22.26 -9.34
C VAL A 301 -23.51 -23.69 -8.90
N ARG A 302 -24.79 -24.05 -8.89
CA ARG A 302 -25.25 -25.43 -8.81
C ARG A 302 -25.75 -25.79 -10.20
N ASP A 303 -24.95 -26.60 -10.86
CA ASP A 303 -25.39 -27.47 -11.93
C ASP A 303 -26.47 -28.40 -11.36
N ASN A 304 -27.72 -28.25 -11.82
CA ASN A 304 -28.74 -29.30 -11.85
C ASN A 304 -30.04 -28.74 -12.45
N GLY A 305 -30.38 -29.23 -13.64
CA GLY A 305 -31.72 -29.10 -14.20
C GLY A 305 -32.73 -29.87 -13.35
N ALA A 306 -33.62 -29.14 -12.68
CA ALA A 306 -34.89 -29.66 -12.19
C ALA A 306 -35.91 -28.51 -12.09
N ALA A 307 -37.11 -28.75 -12.63
CA ALA A 307 -38.22 -27.81 -12.61
C ALA A 307 -38.64 -27.46 -11.17
N ARG A 308 -38.95 -26.18 -10.91
CA ARG A 308 -39.40 -25.69 -9.61
C ARG A 308 -40.83 -26.14 -9.31
N ASP A 309 -41.02 -26.76 -8.15
CA ASP A 309 -42.33 -27.02 -7.54
C ASP A 309 -42.94 -25.70 -7.05
N THR A 310 -44.14 -25.39 -7.54
CA THR A 310 -44.85 -24.12 -7.31
C THR A 310 -45.85 -24.17 -6.16
N THR A 311 -45.74 -25.11 -5.21
CA THR A 311 -46.83 -25.36 -4.24
C THR A 311 -46.49 -25.29 -2.75
N SER A 312 -45.44 -24.57 -2.33
CA SER A 312 -45.23 -24.25 -0.90
C SER A 312 -45.47 -22.76 -0.59
N GLY A 313 -46.58 -22.46 0.09
CA GLY A 313 -46.90 -21.12 0.57
C GLY A 313 -45.84 -20.58 1.52
N THR A 314 -45.30 -19.39 1.22
CA THR A 314 -44.32 -18.70 2.07
C THR A 314 -44.87 -17.35 2.49
N ILE A 315 -44.85 -17.10 3.81
CA ILE A 315 -45.24 -15.84 4.43
C ILE A 315 -44.22 -14.77 4.01
N PHE A 316 -44.66 -13.74 3.29
CA PHE A 316 -43.83 -12.60 2.93
C PHE A 316 -43.59 -11.71 4.16
N ALA A 317 -42.41 -11.82 4.76
CA ALA A 317 -41.95 -10.82 5.72
C ALA A 317 -41.72 -9.49 5.00
N HIS A 318 -42.33 -8.42 5.49
CA HIS A 318 -42.23 -7.08 4.91
C HIS A 318 -40.78 -6.57 5.05
N ARG A 319 -39.97 -6.69 3.98
CA ARG A 319 -38.61 -6.13 3.95
C ARG A 319 -38.70 -4.60 4.05
N ARG A 320 -37.97 -4.03 5.02
CA ARG A 320 -37.83 -2.58 5.22
C ARG A 320 -37.21 -1.97 3.95
N ARG A 321 -37.84 -0.92 3.39
CA ARG A 321 -37.37 -0.24 2.18
C ARG A 321 -35.97 0.33 2.42
N MET A 322 -35.01 -0.08 1.60
CA MET A 322 -33.62 0.42 1.69
C MET A 322 -33.58 1.89 1.27
N ASP A 323 -32.65 2.64 1.87
CA ASP A 323 -32.40 4.04 1.51
C ASP A 323 -32.10 4.19 0.00
N PRO A 324 -32.73 5.15 -0.71
CA PRO A 324 -32.55 5.33 -2.15
C PRO A 324 -31.10 5.61 -2.58
N GLN A 325 -30.32 6.37 -1.80
CA GLN A 325 -28.92 6.67 -2.14
C GLN A 325 -28.03 5.42 -1.97
N LYS A 326 -28.28 4.63 -0.93
CA LYS A 326 -27.64 3.31 -0.77
C LYS A 326 -27.96 2.39 -1.94
N ARG A 327 -29.22 2.38 -2.40
CA ARG A 327 -29.62 1.57 -3.56
C ARG A 327 -28.95 2.03 -4.85
N HIS A 328 -28.87 3.33 -5.08
CA HIS A 328 -28.17 3.92 -6.23
C HIS A 328 -26.71 3.46 -6.31
N ARG A 329 -25.98 3.54 -5.18
CA ARG A 329 -24.59 3.07 -5.09
C ARG A 329 -24.46 1.57 -5.40
N GLN A 330 -25.36 0.73 -4.87
CA GLN A 330 -25.37 -0.71 -5.19
C GLN A 330 -25.57 -0.98 -6.69
N ILE A 331 -26.47 -0.23 -7.34
CA ILE A 331 -26.70 -0.36 -8.79
C ILE A 331 -25.45 0.05 -9.56
N LEU A 332 -24.84 1.18 -9.21
CA LEU A 332 -23.61 1.67 -9.85
C LEU A 332 -22.46 0.66 -9.72
N GLN A 333 -22.30 0.03 -8.55
CA GLN A 333 -21.32 -1.03 -8.28
C GLN A 333 -21.52 -2.27 -9.14
N ALA A 334 -22.75 -2.81 -9.10
CA ALA A 334 -23.09 -4.00 -9.86
C ALA A 334 -22.93 -3.76 -11.36
N ALA A 335 -23.40 -2.62 -11.86
CA ALA A 335 -23.27 -2.23 -13.25
C ALA A 335 -21.79 -2.09 -13.67
N THR A 336 -20.97 -1.38 -12.89
CA THR A 336 -19.53 -1.25 -13.13
C THR A 336 -18.87 -2.62 -13.27
N LYS A 337 -19.10 -3.50 -12.30
CA LYS A 337 -18.53 -4.86 -12.28
C LYS A 337 -18.98 -5.70 -13.49
N ILE A 338 -20.26 -5.67 -13.81
CA ILE A 338 -20.83 -6.47 -14.91
C ILE A 338 -20.37 -5.95 -16.26
N ILE A 339 -20.34 -4.63 -16.46
CA ILE A 339 -19.89 -4.02 -17.71
C ILE A 339 -18.38 -4.25 -17.90
N ALA A 340 -17.57 -4.14 -16.84
CA ALA A 340 -16.14 -4.46 -16.92
C ALA A 340 -15.88 -5.92 -17.35
N ALA A 341 -16.72 -6.85 -16.90
CA ALA A 341 -16.58 -8.27 -17.20
C ALA A 341 -17.17 -8.69 -18.56
N LYS A 342 -18.32 -8.12 -18.95
CA LYS A 342 -19.10 -8.57 -20.12
C LYS A 342 -19.17 -7.57 -21.28
N GLY A 343 -18.69 -6.35 -21.08
CA GLY A 343 -18.94 -5.22 -21.99
C GLY A 343 -20.38 -4.73 -21.94
N PHE A 344 -20.64 -3.59 -22.57
CA PHE A 344 -21.97 -3.04 -22.73
C PHE A 344 -22.86 -3.98 -23.54
N TRP A 345 -22.36 -4.62 -24.61
CA TRP A 345 -23.20 -5.49 -25.43
C TRP A 345 -23.51 -6.82 -24.73
N GLY A 346 -22.54 -7.39 -24.02
CA GLY A 346 -22.69 -8.68 -23.33
C GLY A 346 -23.44 -8.63 -22.00
N MET A 347 -23.62 -7.44 -21.41
CA MET A 347 -24.40 -7.29 -20.18
C MET A 347 -25.92 -7.25 -20.41
N SER A 348 -26.70 -7.66 -19.42
CA SER A 348 -28.16 -7.45 -19.37
C SER A 348 -28.58 -6.72 -18.10
N LEU A 349 -29.74 -6.06 -18.12
CA LEU A 349 -30.30 -5.44 -16.91
C LEU A 349 -30.70 -6.48 -15.86
N GLN A 350 -31.06 -7.69 -16.32
CA GLN A 350 -31.28 -8.84 -15.44
C GLN A 350 -30.02 -9.24 -14.68
N ASP A 351 -28.84 -9.23 -15.33
CA ASP A 351 -27.57 -9.50 -14.63
C ASP A 351 -27.36 -8.54 -13.45
N VAL A 352 -27.65 -7.25 -13.65
CA VAL A 352 -27.48 -6.21 -12.62
C VAL A 352 -28.50 -6.38 -11.50
N ALA A 353 -29.74 -6.72 -11.85
CA ALA A 353 -30.80 -6.97 -10.89
C ALA A 353 -30.53 -8.23 -10.04
N ASP A 354 -30.06 -9.30 -10.68
CA ASP A 354 -29.70 -10.57 -10.02
C ASP A 354 -28.53 -10.38 -9.06
N GLU A 355 -27.51 -9.64 -9.49
CA GLU A 355 -26.34 -9.29 -8.69
C GLU A 355 -26.83 -8.64 -7.37
N ILE A 356 -27.60 -7.55 -7.42
CA ILE A 356 -28.07 -6.86 -6.19
C ILE A 356 -29.32 -7.47 -5.51
N GLY A 357 -29.80 -8.61 -6.02
CA GLY A 357 -30.93 -9.36 -5.46
C GLY A 357 -32.29 -8.65 -5.52
N ILE A 358 -32.58 -7.95 -6.62
CA ILE A 358 -33.89 -7.35 -6.92
C ILE A 358 -34.46 -7.86 -8.25
N THR A 359 -35.71 -7.53 -8.57
CA THR A 359 -36.29 -7.83 -9.89
C THR A 359 -35.86 -6.79 -10.92
N GLU A 360 -35.78 -7.15 -12.20
CA GLU A 360 -35.51 -6.19 -13.29
C GLU A 360 -36.54 -5.04 -13.29
N ALA A 361 -37.82 -5.36 -13.05
CA ALA A 361 -38.87 -4.36 -12.90
C ALA A 361 -38.58 -3.34 -11.76
N ALA A 362 -37.98 -3.79 -10.65
CA ALA A 362 -37.59 -2.90 -9.57
C ALA A 362 -36.37 -2.04 -9.92
N LEU A 363 -35.48 -2.53 -10.78
CA LEU A 363 -34.32 -1.77 -11.28
C LEU A 363 -34.74 -0.57 -12.14
N TYR A 364 -35.80 -0.72 -12.95
CA TYR A 364 -36.36 0.38 -13.76
C TYR A 364 -36.93 1.55 -12.94
N HIS A 365 -37.08 1.42 -11.61
CA HIS A 365 -37.40 2.56 -10.76
C HIS A 365 -36.21 3.52 -10.54
N TYR A 366 -34.99 3.09 -10.86
CA TYR A 366 -33.75 3.85 -10.66
C TYR A 366 -33.09 4.25 -11.97
N ILE A 367 -33.32 3.49 -13.04
CA ILE A 367 -32.77 3.75 -14.38
C ILE A 367 -33.86 3.68 -15.43
N ALA A 368 -33.79 4.54 -16.45
CA ALA A 368 -34.77 4.54 -17.54
C ALA A 368 -34.47 3.47 -18.59
N SER A 369 -33.19 3.11 -18.79
CA SER A 369 -32.78 2.16 -19.81
C SER A 369 -31.37 1.61 -19.55
N LYS A 370 -30.95 0.62 -20.36
CA LYS A 370 -29.58 0.11 -20.38
C LYS A 370 -28.55 1.19 -20.76
N ASN A 371 -28.93 2.12 -21.65
CA ASN A 371 -28.07 3.26 -22.02
C ASN A 371 -27.94 4.26 -20.87
N ASP A 372 -29.04 4.52 -20.17
CA ASP A 372 -29.07 5.40 -18.99
C ASP A 372 -28.14 4.87 -17.89
N LEU A 373 -28.17 3.55 -17.65
CA LEU A 373 -27.24 2.90 -16.74
C LEU A 373 -25.78 3.05 -17.15
N LEU A 374 -25.47 2.93 -18.46
CA LEU A 374 -24.11 3.14 -18.96
C LEU A 374 -23.65 4.58 -18.74
N THR A 375 -24.50 5.56 -19.05
CA THR A 375 -24.22 6.99 -18.83
C THR A 375 -23.97 7.27 -17.35
N MET A 376 -24.76 6.69 -16.46
CA MET A 376 -24.59 6.79 -15.01
C MET A 376 -23.23 6.23 -14.58
N VAL A 377 -22.83 5.05 -15.08
CA VAL A 377 -21.50 4.48 -14.83
C VAL A 377 -20.39 5.39 -15.35
N ILE A 378 -20.49 5.91 -16.57
CA ILE A 378 -19.43 6.77 -17.12
C ILE A 378 -19.26 8.05 -16.27
N ASN A 379 -20.34 8.74 -15.96
CA ASN A 379 -20.28 10.06 -15.32
C ASN A 379 -20.02 9.98 -13.80
N GLU A 380 -20.49 8.93 -13.14
CA GLU A 380 -20.39 8.82 -11.68
C GLU A 380 -19.30 7.84 -11.24
N ALA A 381 -18.97 6.85 -12.08
CA ALA A 381 -17.98 5.83 -11.76
C ALA A 381 -16.60 6.08 -12.38
N TYR A 382 -16.55 6.60 -13.60
CA TYR A 382 -15.30 6.71 -14.35
C TYR A 382 -14.76 8.15 -14.36
N ASP A 383 -15.55 9.10 -14.85
CA ASP A 383 -15.15 10.49 -15.09
C ASP A 383 -15.34 11.38 -13.85
N THR A 384 -14.56 11.11 -12.79
CA THR A 384 -14.69 11.84 -11.52
C THR A 384 -13.57 12.88 -11.34
N PRO A 385 -13.87 14.12 -10.90
CA PRO A 385 -12.87 15.20 -10.72
C PRO A 385 -11.69 14.84 -9.81
N ALA A 386 -11.92 13.90 -8.93
CA ALA A 386 -10.97 13.45 -7.95
C ALA A 386 -9.76 12.70 -8.56
N ALA A 387 -9.92 12.13 -9.77
CA ALA A 387 -8.79 11.57 -10.52
C ALA A 387 -7.82 12.68 -10.97
N ASP A 388 -8.37 13.78 -11.49
CA ASP A 388 -7.58 14.94 -11.92
C ASP A 388 -6.87 15.62 -10.74
N GLU A 389 -7.56 15.75 -9.60
CA GLU A 389 -6.97 16.25 -8.36
C GLU A 389 -5.81 15.36 -7.88
N TYR A 390 -5.98 14.04 -7.91
CA TYR A 390 -4.92 13.10 -7.55
C TYR A 390 -3.72 13.24 -8.47
N ASN A 391 -3.95 13.26 -9.79
CA ASN A 391 -2.89 13.35 -10.79
C ASN A 391 -2.08 14.66 -10.64
N ALA A 392 -2.75 15.77 -10.32
CA ALA A 392 -2.11 17.07 -10.15
C ALA A 392 -1.44 17.28 -8.78
N SER A 393 -1.89 16.61 -7.72
CA SER A 393 -1.50 16.86 -6.32
C SER A 393 0.02 16.93 -6.10
N ASN A 394 0.70 15.77 -6.16
CA ASN A 394 2.14 15.63 -5.95
C ASN A 394 2.96 15.87 -7.21
N ALA A 395 2.32 16.36 -8.28
CA ALA A 395 3.00 16.84 -9.47
C ALA A 395 3.12 18.37 -9.49
N THR A 396 2.54 19.08 -8.53
CA THR A 396 2.52 20.53 -8.45
C THR A 396 3.38 21.05 -7.31
N ILE A 397 4.20 22.08 -7.57
CA ILE A 397 4.93 22.84 -6.53
C ILE A 397 4.66 24.35 -6.68
N SER A 398 4.90 25.09 -5.61
CA SER A 398 5.03 26.56 -5.67
C SER A 398 6.51 26.94 -5.67
N ASP A 399 6.97 27.70 -6.67
CA ASP A 399 8.35 28.18 -6.73
C ASP A 399 8.64 29.29 -5.69
N CYS A 400 9.89 29.76 -5.60
CA CYS A 400 10.30 30.82 -4.66
C CYS A 400 9.57 32.17 -4.88
N CYS A 401 8.89 32.33 -6.02
CA CYS A 401 8.10 33.50 -6.37
C CYS A 401 6.59 33.30 -6.15
N GLY A 402 6.17 32.11 -5.68
CA GLY A 402 4.76 31.77 -5.44
C GLY A 402 4.00 31.31 -6.67
N HIS A 403 4.67 31.00 -7.80
CA HIS A 403 4.01 30.44 -8.97
C HIS A 403 3.76 28.95 -8.79
N ARG A 404 2.50 28.51 -8.98
CA ARG A 404 2.16 27.10 -9.06
C ARG A 404 2.53 26.55 -10.43
N VAL A 405 3.35 25.50 -10.45
CA VAL A 405 3.85 24.85 -11.66
C VAL A 405 3.79 23.33 -11.53
N CYS A 406 3.58 22.63 -12.65
CA CYS A 406 3.39 21.19 -12.71
C CYS A 406 4.57 20.49 -13.40
N PHE A 407 4.88 19.26 -12.99
CA PHE A 407 5.90 18.40 -13.59
C PHE A 407 5.25 17.24 -14.33
N TYR A 408 5.51 17.16 -15.64
CA TYR A 408 4.81 16.23 -16.51
C TYR A 408 5.16 14.74 -16.26
N PRO A 409 6.43 14.34 -16.07
CA PRO A 409 6.77 12.95 -15.75
C PRO A 409 6.09 12.46 -14.46
N ARG A 410 6.11 13.29 -13.41
CA ARG A 410 5.43 13.01 -12.14
C ARG A 410 3.91 12.91 -12.30
N TYR A 411 3.32 13.78 -13.11
CA TYR A 411 1.88 13.71 -13.42
C TYR A 411 1.52 12.37 -14.06
N CYS A 412 2.30 11.90 -15.03
CA CYS A 412 2.09 10.59 -15.65
C CYS A 412 2.27 9.43 -14.66
N LEU A 413 3.28 9.49 -13.78
CA LEU A 413 3.46 8.51 -12.71
C LEU A 413 2.24 8.46 -11.78
N ASN A 414 1.69 9.61 -11.40
CA ASN A 414 0.49 9.67 -10.57
C ASN A 414 -0.71 8.97 -11.24
N ILE A 415 -0.89 9.10 -12.56
CA ILE A 415 -1.95 8.37 -13.29
C ILE A 415 -1.76 6.85 -13.13
N VAL A 416 -0.53 6.35 -13.23
CA VAL A 416 -0.23 4.92 -13.04
C VAL A 416 -0.51 4.47 -11.61
N LEU A 417 -0.03 5.22 -10.62
CA LEU A 417 -0.26 4.93 -9.20
C LEU A 417 -1.74 4.97 -8.83
N TYR A 418 -2.50 5.84 -9.48
CA TYR A 418 -3.94 5.94 -9.31
C TYR A 418 -4.66 4.72 -9.89
N ASN A 419 -4.28 4.31 -11.10
CA ASN A 419 -4.86 3.17 -11.80
C ASN A 419 -4.52 1.83 -11.15
N LEU A 420 -3.34 1.69 -10.54
CA LEU A 420 -2.96 0.53 -9.72
C LEU A 420 -3.95 0.26 -8.58
N GLN A 421 -4.56 1.30 -8.02
CA GLN A 421 -5.55 1.18 -6.95
C GLN A 421 -6.95 0.83 -7.49
N ARG A 422 -7.18 0.91 -8.80
CA ARG A 422 -8.49 0.77 -9.45
C ARG A 422 -8.48 -0.21 -10.65
N PRO A 423 -7.96 -1.46 -10.52
CA PRO A 423 -7.85 -2.40 -11.65
C PRO A 423 -9.19 -2.65 -12.36
N GLN A 424 -10.30 -2.70 -11.61
CA GLN A 424 -11.64 -2.88 -12.17
C GLN A 424 -12.08 -1.70 -13.04
N MET A 425 -11.62 -0.49 -12.76
CA MET A 425 -11.91 0.70 -13.57
C MET A 425 -11.05 0.75 -14.81
N VAL A 426 -9.78 0.34 -14.71
CA VAL A 426 -8.90 0.17 -15.87
C VAL A 426 -9.48 -0.88 -16.80
N GLN A 427 -10.01 -1.99 -16.24
CA GLN A 427 -10.70 -3.03 -17.02
C GLN A 427 -12.00 -2.51 -17.64
N LEU A 428 -12.83 -1.77 -16.89
CA LEU A 428 -14.04 -1.14 -17.41
C LEU A 428 -13.73 -0.22 -18.59
N PHE A 429 -12.74 0.66 -18.42
CA PHE A 429 -12.26 1.57 -19.45
C PHE A 429 -11.81 0.81 -20.68
N SER A 430 -10.90 -0.16 -20.51
CA SER A 430 -10.35 -1.01 -21.57
C SER A 430 -11.45 -1.67 -22.41
N MET A 431 -12.46 -2.25 -21.73
CA MET A 431 -13.59 -2.91 -22.39
C MET A 431 -14.45 -1.92 -23.17
N LEU A 432 -14.88 -0.83 -22.52
CA LEU A 432 -15.76 0.15 -23.13
C LEU A 432 -15.08 0.94 -24.24
N TYR A 433 -13.78 1.23 -24.11
CA TYR A 433 -12.99 1.89 -25.14
C TYR A 433 -12.95 1.05 -26.42
N GLY A 434 -12.70 -0.26 -26.29
CA GLY A 434 -12.73 -1.19 -27.41
C GLY A 434 -14.11 -1.28 -28.09
N GLU A 435 -15.19 -1.38 -27.32
CA GLU A 435 -16.55 -1.40 -27.87
C GLU A 435 -16.96 -0.07 -28.50
N ALA A 436 -16.51 1.05 -27.91
CA ALA A 436 -16.79 2.40 -28.36
C ALA A 436 -16.09 2.74 -29.68
N LEU A 437 -15.16 1.92 -30.20
CA LEU A 437 -14.69 2.07 -31.58
C LEU A 437 -15.81 1.89 -32.61
N ASN A 438 -16.91 1.22 -32.24
CA ASN A 438 -18.12 1.15 -33.05
C ASN A 438 -18.94 2.45 -32.92
N PRO A 439 -19.21 3.20 -34.00
CA PRO A 439 -20.01 4.44 -33.96
C PRO A 439 -21.44 4.28 -33.44
N LYS A 440 -21.96 3.05 -33.38
CA LYS A 440 -23.30 2.76 -32.83
C LYS A 440 -23.29 2.52 -31.31
N HIS A 441 -22.12 2.44 -30.70
CA HIS A 441 -22.00 2.24 -29.26
C HIS A 441 -22.47 3.50 -28.50
N PRO A 442 -23.30 3.39 -27.45
CA PRO A 442 -23.82 4.59 -26.77
C PRO A 442 -22.76 5.47 -26.12
N ALA A 443 -21.57 4.93 -25.82
CA ALA A 443 -20.44 5.69 -25.29
C ALA A 443 -19.42 6.13 -26.37
N HIS A 444 -19.71 5.96 -27.66
CA HIS A 444 -18.78 6.30 -28.76
C HIS A 444 -18.25 7.73 -28.62
N ASP A 445 -19.15 8.71 -28.55
CA ASP A 445 -18.77 10.12 -28.49
C ASP A 445 -17.95 10.46 -27.23
N PHE A 446 -18.26 9.80 -26.11
CA PHE A 446 -17.50 9.96 -24.87
C PHE A 446 -16.04 9.51 -25.08
N PHE A 447 -15.81 8.28 -25.56
CA PHE A 447 -14.47 7.72 -25.66
C PHE A 447 -13.64 8.27 -26.82
N ILE A 448 -14.26 8.56 -27.98
CA ILE A 448 -13.56 9.21 -29.10
C ILE A 448 -13.11 10.62 -28.73
N GLY A 449 -13.91 11.34 -27.94
CA GLY A 449 -13.53 12.68 -27.45
C GLY A 449 -12.57 12.67 -26.27
N HIS A 450 -12.33 11.52 -25.63
CA HIS A 450 -11.59 11.43 -24.37
C HIS A 450 -10.16 11.97 -24.47
N HIS A 451 -9.40 11.54 -25.49
CA HIS A 451 -8.02 12.00 -25.68
C HIS A 451 -7.94 13.52 -25.92
N ARG A 452 -8.92 14.10 -26.61
CA ARG A 452 -8.97 15.56 -26.81
C ARG A 452 -9.27 16.30 -25.51
N ARG A 453 -10.23 15.83 -24.71
CA ARG A 453 -10.56 16.45 -23.42
C ARG A 453 -9.38 16.38 -22.45
N ASN A 454 -8.69 15.24 -22.38
CA ASN A 454 -7.49 15.10 -21.57
C ASN A 454 -6.37 16.05 -22.03
N TRP A 455 -6.19 16.20 -23.35
CA TRP A 455 -5.24 17.17 -23.88
C TRP A 455 -5.62 18.61 -23.53
N GLU A 456 -6.89 18.99 -23.65
CA GLU A 456 -7.36 20.33 -23.27
C GLU A 456 -7.11 20.63 -21.79
N LEU A 457 -7.32 19.63 -20.92
CA LEU A 457 -6.98 19.72 -19.50
C LEU A 457 -5.48 19.92 -19.29
N VAL A 458 -4.65 19.05 -19.88
CA VAL A 458 -3.18 19.16 -19.79
C VAL A 458 -2.71 20.51 -20.32
N ARG A 459 -3.18 20.94 -21.49
CA ARG A 459 -2.85 22.22 -22.10
C ARG A 459 -3.20 23.43 -21.23
N SER A 460 -4.21 23.32 -20.36
CA SER A 460 -4.63 24.40 -19.47
C SER A 460 -3.71 24.61 -18.25
N MET A 461 -2.84 23.65 -17.97
CA MET A 461 -1.92 23.69 -16.83
C MET A 461 -0.58 24.32 -17.21
N LYS A 462 0.12 24.87 -16.22
CA LYS A 462 1.47 25.43 -16.39
C LYS A 462 2.52 24.35 -16.14
N TRP A 463 3.22 23.93 -17.19
CA TRP A 463 4.19 22.84 -17.10
C TRP A 463 5.61 23.35 -17.09
N VAL A 464 6.41 22.93 -16.12
CA VAL A 464 7.86 23.10 -16.21
C VAL A 464 8.41 22.08 -17.20
N LEU A 465 9.04 22.57 -18.26
CA LEU A 465 9.55 21.72 -19.34
C LEU A 465 11.02 22.02 -19.65
N PRO A 466 11.76 21.07 -20.23
CA PRO A 466 13.11 21.33 -20.71
C PRO A 466 13.16 22.50 -21.71
N PRO A 467 14.30 23.22 -21.78
CA PRO A 467 14.45 24.34 -22.71
C PRO A 467 14.14 23.95 -24.16
N GLY A 468 13.32 24.77 -24.83
CA GLY A 468 12.95 24.55 -26.24
C GLY A 468 11.73 23.63 -26.47
N TYR A 469 11.06 23.17 -25.41
CA TYR A 469 9.77 22.49 -25.54
C TYR A 469 8.69 23.44 -26.08
N THR A 470 8.03 23.02 -27.15
CA THR A 470 6.85 23.70 -27.72
C THR A 470 5.57 22.97 -27.30
N GLU A 471 4.42 23.62 -27.48
CA GLU A 471 3.10 22.97 -27.28
C GLU A 471 2.97 21.71 -28.16
N GLU A 472 3.45 21.76 -29.40
CA GLU A 472 3.46 20.62 -30.31
C GLU A 472 4.32 19.47 -29.79
N ARG A 473 5.49 19.77 -29.21
CA ARG A 473 6.36 18.76 -28.61
C ARG A 473 5.73 18.15 -27.36
N LEU A 474 5.14 18.97 -26.49
CA LEU A 474 4.42 18.49 -25.31
C LEU A 474 3.25 17.59 -25.72
N HIS A 475 2.48 17.98 -26.74
CA HIS A 475 1.39 17.16 -27.27
C HIS A 475 1.89 15.80 -27.77
N HIS A 476 3.01 15.77 -28.49
CA HIS A 476 3.60 14.51 -28.96
C HIS A 476 4.01 13.59 -27.80
N VAL A 477 4.71 14.14 -26.80
CA VAL A 477 5.11 13.38 -25.60
C VAL A 477 3.89 12.91 -24.81
N PHE A 478 2.85 13.74 -24.73
CA PHE A 478 1.57 13.37 -24.11
C PHE A 478 0.92 12.18 -24.81
N THR A 479 0.82 12.21 -26.14
CA THR A 479 0.28 11.08 -26.91
C THR A 479 1.10 9.82 -26.69
N LEU A 480 2.43 9.93 -26.67
CA LEU A 480 3.32 8.79 -26.43
C LEU A 480 3.13 8.19 -25.03
N ALA A 481 3.08 9.03 -24.00
CA ALA A 481 2.87 8.63 -22.61
C ALA A 481 1.52 7.93 -22.41
N MET A 482 0.43 8.50 -22.93
CA MET A 482 -0.90 7.90 -22.84
C MET A 482 -0.97 6.56 -23.59
N ALA A 483 -0.43 6.49 -24.81
CA ALA A 483 -0.45 5.25 -25.60
C ALA A 483 0.38 4.12 -24.96
N ALA A 484 1.56 4.45 -24.41
CA ALA A 484 2.37 3.49 -23.67
C ALA A 484 1.64 2.98 -22.42
N MET A 485 1.02 3.89 -21.67
CA MET A 485 0.28 3.56 -20.45
C MET A 485 -0.89 2.64 -20.73
N ASP A 486 -1.71 2.94 -21.74
CA ASP A 486 -2.82 2.08 -22.16
C ASP A 486 -2.32 0.67 -22.51
N GLY A 487 -1.25 0.59 -23.31
CA GLY A 487 -0.63 -0.69 -23.70
C GLY A 487 -0.16 -1.52 -22.50
N LEU A 488 0.57 -0.89 -21.58
CA LEU A 488 1.07 -1.55 -20.37
C LEU A 488 -0.07 -2.02 -19.45
N GLN A 489 -1.13 -1.23 -19.36
CA GLN A 489 -2.30 -1.60 -18.56
C GLN A 489 -3.03 -2.82 -19.13
N TYR A 490 -3.13 -2.96 -20.46
CA TYR A 490 -3.66 -4.19 -21.06
C TYR A 490 -2.82 -5.42 -20.70
N HIS A 491 -1.49 -5.31 -20.78
CA HIS A 491 -0.59 -6.41 -20.40
C HIS A 491 -0.72 -6.76 -18.92
N TRP A 492 -0.75 -5.75 -18.05
CA TRP A 492 -0.94 -5.92 -16.61
C TRP A 492 -2.28 -6.59 -16.24
N LEU A 493 -3.37 -6.20 -16.91
CA LEU A 493 -4.68 -6.81 -16.68
C LEU A 493 -4.77 -8.25 -17.23
N ALA A 494 -4.01 -8.56 -18.28
CA ALA A 494 -4.02 -9.87 -18.92
C ALA A 494 -3.08 -10.88 -18.24
N ASP A 495 -1.97 -10.42 -17.66
CA ASP A 495 -0.93 -11.25 -17.07
C ASP A 495 -0.59 -10.79 -15.65
N SER A 496 -0.97 -11.61 -14.66
CA SER A 496 -0.73 -11.33 -13.24
C SER A 496 0.75 -11.32 -12.84
N SER A 497 1.67 -11.72 -13.72
CA SER A 497 3.12 -11.64 -13.48
C SER A 497 3.72 -10.28 -13.82
N VAL A 498 3.00 -9.44 -14.58
CA VAL A 498 3.47 -8.11 -14.99
C VAL A 498 3.29 -7.12 -13.85
N ASN A 499 4.36 -6.41 -13.48
CA ASN A 499 4.31 -5.28 -12.56
C ASN A 499 4.15 -3.98 -13.34
N LEU A 500 2.94 -3.41 -13.36
CA LEU A 500 2.64 -2.19 -14.11
C LEU A 500 3.53 -1.00 -13.72
N LEU A 501 3.87 -0.85 -12.43
CA LEU A 501 4.72 0.26 -11.98
C LEU A 501 6.13 0.11 -12.52
N GLU A 502 6.70 -1.09 -12.43
CA GLU A 502 8.06 -1.37 -12.85
C GLU A 502 8.21 -1.23 -14.38
N GLU A 503 7.23 -1.73 -15.14
CA GLU A 503 7.17 -1.53 -16.59
C GLU A 503 6.98 -0.06 -16.96
N TRP A 504 6.12 0.67 -16.25
CA TRP A 504 5.96 2.11 -16.47
C TRP A 504 7.26 2.86 -16.26
N ILE A 505 8.02 2.56 -15.20
CA ILE A 505 9.32 3.21 -14.95
C ILE A 505 10.27 2.99 -16.16
N ARG A 506 10.37 1.76 -16.67
CA ARG A 506 11.22 1.45 -17.84
C ARG A 506 10.80 2.19 -19.12
N PHE A 507 9.50 2.39 -19.32
CA PHE A 507 8.99 3.18 -20.44
C PHE A 507 9.14 4.68 -20.19
N SER A 508 8.93 5.14 -18.96
CA SER A 508 9.12 6.52 -18.52
C SER A 508 10.54 6.99 -18.80
N ASP A 509 11.56 6.16 -18.54
CA ASP A 509 12.97 6.48 -18.85
C ASP A 509 13.24 6.69 -20.35
N GLN A 510 12.44 6.06 -21.22
CA GLN A 510 12.53 6.22 -22.67
C GLN A 510 11.74 7.42 -23.18
N ILE A 511 10.59 7.70 -22.55
CA ILE A 511 9.70 8.82 -22.92
C ILE A 511 10.26 10.15 -22.38
N PHE A 512 10.88 10.11 -21.20
CA PHE A 512 11.47 11.24 -20.47
C PHE A 512 12.95 10.97 -20.17
N PRO A 513 13.81 10.91 -21.20
CA PRO A 513 15.20 10.53 -20.99
C PRO A 513 15.96 11.56 -20.16
N GLU A 514 16.80 11.06 -19.24
CA GLU A 514 17.53 11.87 -18.26
C GLU A 514 18.34 13.01 -18.90
N TYR A 515 19.00 12.76 -20.04
CA TYR A 515 19.81 13.79 -20.73
C TYR A 515 19.00 15.03 -21.16
N GLU A 516 17.68 14.90 -21.26
CA GLU A 516 16.77 15.98 -21.64
C GLU A 516 15.96 16.50 -20.45
N TRP A 517 15.53 15.60 -19.56
CA TRP A 517 14.65 15.90 -18.43
C TRP A 517 15.37 16.06 -17.08
N ALA A 518 16.70 16.04 -17.04
CA ALA A 518 17.48 16.24 -15.82
C ALA A 518 17.05 17.53 -15.08
N GLY A 519 16.54 17.36 -13.85
CA GLY A 519 16.04 18.46 -13.03
C GLY A 519 14.62 18.93 -13.37
N PHE A 520 13.82 18.11 -14.07
CA PHE A 520 12.42 18.36 -14.48
C PHE A 520 11.48 17.16 -14.24
N THR A 521 11.80 16.29 -13.26
CA THR A 521 11.16 14.98 -13.05
C THR A 521 10.33 14.89 -11.77
N ASP A 522 10.94 14.95 -10.58
CA ASP A 522 10.22 14.82 -9.30
C ASP A 522 10.27 16.12 -8.46
N PRO A 523 9.13 16.66 -8.01
CA PRO A 523 9.10 17.82 -7.13
C PRO A 523 9.84 17.62 -5.79
N SER A 524 9.97 16.37 -5.31
CA SER A 524 10.74 16.05 -4.10
C SER A 524 12.26 16.20 -4.30
N GLU A 525 12.73 16.17 -5.54
CA GLU A 525 14.12 16.46 -5.91
C GLU A 525 14.40 17.97 -5.99
N TYR A 526 13.36 18.81 -5.95
CA TYR A 526 13.49 20.25 -5.85
C TYR A 526 13.61 20.67 -4.38
N SER A 527 14.83 21.02 -3.97
CA SER A 527 15.05 21.69 -2.69
C SER A 527 14.32 23.04 -2.64
N SER A 528 13.65 23.33 -1.52
CA SER A 528 13.08 24.66 -1.23
C SER A 528 14.13 25.76 -1.12
N GLU A 529 15.42 25.41 -1.05
CA GLU A 529 16.56 26.33 -1.10
C GLU A 529 16.91 26.79 -2.53
N ASN A 530 16.28 26.23 -3.57
CA ASN A 530 16.44 26.71 -4.94
C ASN A 530 15.79 28.10 -5.09
N ASN A 531 16.60 29.15 -4.96
CA ASN A 531 16.24 30.56 -5.13
C ASN A 531 15.89 30.96 -6.59
N ARG A 532 15.43 30.01 -7.43
CA ARG A 532 15.14 30.26 -8.85
C ARG A 532 13.64 30.28 -9.14
N CYS A 533 13.20 31.33 -9.81
CA CYS A 533 11.87 31.42 -10.41
C CYS A 533 11.75 30.39 -11.55
N LEU A 534 10.69 29.57 -11.52
CA LEU A 534 10.46 28.51 -12.52
C LEU A 534 9.60 28.98 -13.69
N LEU A 535 8.91 30.12 -13.56
CA LEU A 535 8.08 30.71 -14.61
C LEU A 535 8.77 30.86 -15.99
N PRO A 536 10.08 31.17 -16.11
CA PRO A 536 10.73 31.24 -17.43
C PRO A 536 10.80 29.90 -18.17
N TYR A 537 10.61 28.79 -17.46
CA TYR A 537 10.63 27.42 -17.99
C TYR A 537 9.24 26.82 -18.12
N THR A 538 8.19 27.62 -17.86
CA THR A 538 6.81 27.14 -18.01
C THR A 538 6.30 27.36 -19.42
N LEU A 539 5.66 26.34 -19.98
CA LEU A 539 4.82 26.45 -21.16
C LEU A 539 3.36 26.72 -20.77
#